data_AF-A0A9P1NPA4-F1
#
_entry.id   AF-A0A9P1NPA4-F1
#
_cell.length_a   1.000
_cell.length_b   1.000
_cell.length_c   1.000
_cell.angle_alpha   90.00
_cell.angle_beta   90.00
_cell.angle_gamma   90.00
#
_symmetry.space_group_name_H-M   'P 1'
#
loop_
_entity.id
_entity.type
_entity.pdbx_description
1 polymer ?
#
loop_
_entity_poly.entity_id
_entity_poly.type
_entity_poly.pdbx_seq_one_letter_code
_entity_poly.pdbx_strand_id
1 'polypeptide(L)'
;MDRETLQAVGVLKRAVDEARVPGVLEFRLLSSALDRTLETEDLHELNEAKRVYETLDGECRTLVVERATSLAHAEAAERRAPHEEVEAVIVPVAAAKPQPPASSPSAPPAGPPPRLRGGRTMRPATGFLAALNGVRSASRSQPPGQRKEDAAPDSRATAKSRLMAAVEERRESDHGARFHSGGPVSDSD
;
A
#
# COMPACT_ATOMS: atom_id res chain seq x y z
N MET A 1 1.29 18.87 -8.23
CA MET A 1 1.33 17.80 -9.25
C MET A 1 0.45 18.18 -10.42
N ASP A 2 0.76 17.70 -11.62
CA ASP A 2 -0.14 17.89 -12.77
C ASP A 2 -1.31 16.91 -12.71
N ARG A 3 -2.46 17.32 -13.25
CA ARG A 3 -3.69 16.50 -13.26
C ARG A 3 -3.48 15.16 -13.98
N GLU A 4 -2.72 15.17 -15.07
CA GLU A 4 -2.38 13.95 -15.82
C GLU A 4 -1.56 12.97 -14.98
N THR A 5 -0.62 13.48 -14.17
CA THR A 5 0.17 12.65 -13.25
C THR A 5 -0.71 12.01 -12.18
N LEU A 6 -1.61 12.77 -11.55
CA LEU A 6 -2.53 12.23 -10.54
C LEU A 6 -3.46 11.16 -11.12
N GLN A 7 -3.91 11.37 -12.36
CA GLN A 7 -4.72 10.39 -13.06
C GLN A 7 -3.92 9.10 -13.34
N ALA A 8 -2.69 9.22 -13.83
CA ALA A 8 -1.80 8.08 -14.04
C ALA A 8 -1.52 7.32 -12.73
N VAL A 9 -1.31 8.03 -11.62
CA VAL A 9 -1.16 7.44 -10.28
C VAL A 9 -2.44 6.70 -9.87
N GLY A 10 -3.62 7.24 -10.17
CA GLY A 10 -4.90 6.58 -9.92
C GLY A 10 -5.12 5.30 -10.73
N VAL A 11 -4.64 5.25 -11.97
CA VAL A 11 -4.60 4.01 -12.79
C VAL A 11 -3.63 3.01 -12.19
N LEU A 12 -2.42 3.45 -11.84
CA LEU A 12 -1.40 2.61 -11.25
C LEU A 12 -1.87 2.00 -9.92
N LYS A 13 -2.51 2.78 -9.06
CA LYS A 13 -3.09 2.29 -7.80
C LYS A 13 -4.06 1.13 -8.06
N ARG A 14 -5.01 1.30 -8.99
CA ARG A 14 -5.98 0.24 -9.34
C ARG A 14 -5.26 -1.02 -9.84
N ALA A 15 -4.26 -0.86 -10.70
CA ALA A 15 -3.45 -1.98 -11.17
C ALA A 15 -2.74 -2.72 -10.03
N VAL A 16 -2.16 -1.98 -9.07
CA VAL A 16 -1.49 -2.53 -7.88
C VAL A 16 -2.46 -3.25 -6.96
N ASP A 17 -3.65 -2.68 -6.73
CA ASP A 17 -4.68 -3.29 -5.87
C ASP A 17 -5.21 -4.59 -6.46
N GLU A 18 -5.39 -4.64 -7.79
CA GLU A 18 -5.79 -5.86 -8.50
C GLU A 18 -4.66 -6.91 -8.54
N ALA A 19 -3.41 -6.47 -8.74
CA ALA A 19 -2.23 -7.36 -8.79
C ALA A 19 -1.80 -7.87 -7.42
N ARG A 20 -2.38 -7.34 -6.35
CA ARG A 20 -1.95 -7.56 -4.98
C ARG A 20 -1.91 -9.05 -4.62
N VAL A 21 -0.73 -9.49 -4.20
CA VAL A 21 -0.52 -10.83 -3.66
C VAL A 21 -0.68 -10.81 -2.14
N PRO A 22 -1.57 -11.63 -1.55
CA PRO A 22 -1.68 -11.74 -0.10
C PRO A 22 -0.35 -12.15 0.56
N GLY A 23 0.04 -11.44 1.63
CA GLY A 23 1.26 -11.75 2.39
C GLY A 23 2.52 -10.99 1.94
N VAL A 24 2.49 -10.31 0.80
CA VAL A 24 3.62 -9.48 0.32
C VAL A 24 3.46 -8.06 0.85
N LEU A 25 4.43 -7.61 1.66
CA LEU A 25 4.38 -6.33 2.37
C LEU A 25 4.47 -5.14 1.42
N GLU A 26 5.30 -5.28 0.39
CA GLU A 26 5.67 -4.25 -0.57
C GLU A 26 4.43 -3.77 -1.34
N PHE A 27 3.50 -4.67 -1.70
CA PHE A 27 2.22 -4.27 -2.31
C PHE A 27 1.37 -3.41 -1.38
N ARG A 28 1.34 -3.74 -0.08
CA ARG A 28 0.57 -2.96 0.90
C ARG A 28 1.20 -1.58 1.12
N LEU A 29 2.53 -1.52 1.20
CA LEU A 29 3.27 -0.27 1.32
C LEU A 29 3.10 0.60 0.08
N LEU A 30 3.18 0.00 -1.11
CA LEU A 30 3.00 0.69 -2.38
C LEU A 30 1.58 1.24 -2.51
N SER A 31 0.56 0.43 -2.26
CA SER A 31 -0.85 0.86 -2.27
C SER A 31 -1.08 2.03 -1.30
N SER A 32 -0.55 1.95 -0.07
CA SER A 32 -0.63 3.05 0.90
C SER A 32 0.14 4.32 0.51
N ALA A 33 1.29 4.20 -0.15
CA ALA A 33 2.06 5.36 -0.63
C ALA A 33 1.36 6.04 -1.82
N LEU A 34 0.74 5.25 -2.71
CA LEU A 34 -0.08 5.76 -3.81
C LEU A 34 -1.35 6.45 -3.28
N ASP A 35 -1.99 5.91 -2.24
CA ASP A 35 -3.10 6.57 -1.55
C ASP A 35 -2.71 7.94 -1.01
N ARG A 36 -1.61 8.01 -0.24
CA ARG A 36 -1.09 9.28 0.28
C ARG A 36 -0.72 10.25 -0.83
N THR A 37 -0.19 9.77 -1.95
CA THR A 37 0.10 10.62 -3.12
C THR A 37 -1.18 11.22 -3.70
N LEU A 38 -2.27 10.46 -3.78
CA LEU A 38 -3.56 10.96 -4.29
C LEU A 38 -4.26 11.91 -3.30
N GLU A 39 -4.06 11.71 -2.00
CA GLU A 39 -4.65 12.58 -0.95
C GLU A 39 -3.89 13.90 -0.78
N THR A 40 -2.56 13.86 -0.84
CA THR A 40 -1.69 15.02 -0.56
C THR A 40 -1.22 15.75 -1.80
N GLU A 41 -1.29 15.10 -2.98
CA GLU A 41 -0.78 15.60 -4.25
C GLU A 41 0.72 15.98 -4.20
N ASP A 42 1.47 15.37 -3.28
CA ASP A 42 2.88 15.67 -3.02
C ASP A 42 3.84 14.79 -3.85
N LEU A 43 4.89 15.43 -4.38
CA LEU A 43 6.02 14.78 -5.04
C LEU A 43 6.83 13.90 -4.10
N HIS A 44 6.85 14.23 -2.80
CA HIS A 44 7.55 13.41 -1.82
C HIS A 44 6.93 12.02 -1.70
N GLU A 45 5.60 11.94 -1.55
CA GLU A 45 4.87 10.67 -1.46
C GLU A 45 4.98 9.86 -2.76
N LEU A 46 4.99 10.52 -3.93
CA LEU A 46 5.20 9.82 -5.20
C LEU A 46 6.61 9.20 -5.30
N ASN A 47 7.63 9.89 -4.80
CA ASN A 47 9.00 9.36 -4.76
C ASN A 47 9.11 8.18 -3.78
N GLU A 48 8.39 8.22 -2.67
CA GLU A 48 8.29 7.10 -1.74
C GLU A 48 7.62 5.89 -2.42
N ALA A 49 6.51 6.10 -3.12
CA ALA A 49 5.85 5.06 -3.90
C ALA A 49 6.80 4.45 -4.95
N LYS A 50 7.57 5.28 -5.66
CA LYS A 50 8.60 4.81 -6.61
C LYS A 50 9.64 3.91 -5.93
N ARG A 51 10.16 4.32 -4.77
CA ARG A 51 11.14 3.53 -4.01
C ARG A 51 10.59 2.17 -3.60
N VAL A 52 9.34 2.12 -3.14
CA VAL A 52 8.70 0.85 -2.77
C VAL A 52 8.44 -0.01 -4.00
N TYR A 53 8.05 0.59 -5.12
CA TYR A 53 7.88 -0.14 -6.38
C TYR A 53 9.18 -0.80 -6.85
N GLU A 54 10.32 -0.11 -6.71
CA GLU A 54 11.64 -0.67 -7.06
C GLU A 54 12.04 -1.87 -6.19
N THR A 55 11.49 -2.00 -4.99
CA THR A 55 11.71 -3.15 -4.10
C THR A 55 10.84 -4.36 -4.41
N LEU A 56 9.79 -4.19 -5.24
CA LEU A 56 8.97 -5.32 -5.67
C LEU A 56 9.78 -6.27 -6.54
N ASP A 57 9.45 -7.55 -6.42
CA ASP A 57 10.02 -8.57 -7.27
C ASP A 57 9.76 -8.27 -8.76
N GLY A 58 10.68 -8.73 -9.62
CA GLY A 58 10.63 -8.49 -11.06
C GLY A 58 9.34 -9.00 -11.70
N GLU A 59 8.87 -10.19 -11.31
CA GLU A 59 7.63 -10.77 -11.83
C GLU A 59 6.41 -9.95 -11.40
N CYS A 60 6.39 -9.51 -10.14
CA CYS A 60 5.33 -8.65 -9.61
C CYS A 60 5.29 -7.29 -10.32
N ARG A 61 6.46 -6.70 -10.62
CA ARG A 61 6.55 -5.44 -11.38
C ARG A 61 6.01 -5.60 -12.79
N THR A 62 6.33 -6.68 -13.48
CA THR A 62 5.81 -6.99 -14.81
C THR A 62 4.28 -7.09 -14.79
N LEU A 63 3.72 -7.84 -13.85
CA LEU A 63 2.26 -7.98 -13.69
C LEU A 63 1.57 -6.64 -13.45
N VAL A 64 2.14 -5.78 -12.60
CA VAL A 64 1.60 -4.44 -12.33
C VAL A 64 1.66 -3.57 -13.59
N VAL A 65 2.75 -3.62 -14.36
CA VAL A 65 2.90 -2.83 -15.59
C VAL A 65 1.89 -3.28 -16.64
N GLU A 66 1.79 -4.57 -16.93
CA GLU A 66 0.84 -5.11 -17.92
C GLU A 66 -0.60 -4.69 -17.62
N ARG A 67 -0.98 -4.73 -16.34
CA ARG A 67 -2.31 -4.28 -15.89
C ARG A 67 -2.47 -2.78 -15.97
N ALA A 68 -1.49 -2.00 -15.51
CA ALA A 68 -1.53 -0.55 -15.58
C ALA A 68 -1.64 -0.07 -17.03
N THR A 69 -0.91 -0.69 -17.97
CA THR A 69 -1.02 -0.39 -19.40
C THR A 69 -2.39 -0.77 -19.94
N SER A 70 -2.92 -1.94 -19.56
CA SER A 70 -4.25 -2.38 -20.01
C SER A 70 -5.35 -1.42 -19.52
N LEU A 71 -5.30 -1.03 -18.25
CA LEU A 71 -6.23 -0.07 -17.67
C LEU A 71 -6.09 1.33 -18.27
N ALA A 72 -4.86 1.80 -18.50
CA ALA A 72 -4.61 3.08 -19.15
C ALA A 72 -5.16 3.11 -20.58
N HIS A 73 -5.00 2.02 -21.34
CA HIS A 73 -5.56 1.89 -22.68
C HIS A 73 -7.08 1.84 -22.67
N ALA A 74 -7.70 1.11 -21.73
CA ALA A 74 -9.15 1.09 -21.58
C ALA A 74 -9.68 2.49 -21.25
N GLU A 75 -9.08 3.19 -20.29
CA GLU A 75 -9.50 4.54 -19.88
C GLU A 75 -9.25 5.58 -20.98
N ALA A 76 -8.20 5.41 -21.78
CA ALA A 76 -7.97 6.24 -22.95
C ALA A 76 -8.98 5.96 -24.07
N ALA A 77 -9.37 4.70 -24.28
CA ALA A 77 -10.38 4.32 -25.26
C ALA A 77 -11.77 4.86 -24.88
N GLU A 78 -12.15 4.79 -23.60
CA GLU A 78 -13.39 5.38 -23.07
C GLU A 78 -13.43 6.90 -23.25
N ARG A 79 -12.31 7.61 -23.10
CA ARG A 79 -12.25 9.06 -23.40
C ARG A 79 -12.30 9.38 -24.89
N ARG A 80 -11.86 8.44 -25.73
CA ARG A 80 -11.81 8.61 -27.18
C ARG A 80 -13.13 8.22 -27.84
N ALA A 81 -13.97 7.45 -27.16
CA ALA A 81 -15.36 7.28 -27.50
C ALA A 81 -16.09 8.58 -27.07
N PRO A 82 -16.40 9.51 -27.98
CA PRO A 82 -17.28 10.60 -27.62
C PRO A 82 -18.61 10.00 -27.13
N HIS A 83 -19.28 10.76 -26.28
CA HIS A 83 -20.72 10.67 -26.00
C HIS A 83 -21.50 10.61 -27.34
N GLU A 84 -21.61 9.44 -27.97
CA GLU A 84 -22.70 9.13 -28.90
C GLU A 84 -23.93 8.84 -28.04
N GLU A 85 -24.51 9.89 -27.46
CA GLU A 85 -25.90 9.83 -27.06
C GLU A 85 -26.78 10.27 -28.24
N VAL A 86 -27.65 9.34 -28.61
CA VAL A 86 -28.88 9.46 -29.40
C VAL A 86 -28.76 9.38 -30.92
N GLU A 87 -28.84 8.16 -31.45
CA GLU A 87 -29.93 7.86 -32.39
C GLU A 87 -30.57 6.52 -32.07
N ALA A 88 -31.50 6.55 -31.11
CA ALA A 88 -32.55 5.57 -31.04
C ALA A 88 -33.45 5.70 -32.28
N VAL A 89 -33.10 5.03 -33.38
CA VAL A 89 -34.07 4.74 -34.42
C VAL A 89 -34.89 3.53 -33.97
N ILE A 90 -35.91 3.83 -33.17
CA ILE A 90 -37.09 2.99 -33.04
C ILE A 90 -37.84 3.12 -34.38
N VAL A 91 -37.71 2.12 -35.26
CA VAL A 91 -38.67 1.93 -36.34
C VAL A 91 -39.81 1.02 -35.84
N PRO A 92 -41.06 1.52 -35.76
CA PRO A 92 -42.24 0.66 -35.59
C PRO A 92 -42.72 0.14 -36.96
N VAL A 93 -43.65 -0.84 -36.91
CA VAL A 93 -44.45 -1.45 -38.01
C VAL A 93 -43.88 -2.81 -38.49
N ALA A 94 -44.32 -3.95 -37.93
CA ALA A 94 -45.59 -4.69 -38.12
C ALA A 94 -45.75 -5.36 -39.50
N ALA A 95 -45.75 -6.71 -39.53
CA ALA A 95 -46.67 -7.51 -40.34
C ALA A 95 -46.60 -9.03 -40.06
N ALA A 96 -47.79 -9.62 -39.84
CA ALA A 96 -48.20 -11.03 -39.99
C ALA A 96 -47.79 -12.05 -38.90
N LYS A 97 -48.65 -12.91 -38.33
CA LYS A 97 -50.10 -13.24 -38.46
C LYS A 97 -50.50 -14.09 -37.22
N PRO A 98 -51.80 -14.26 -36.91
CA PRO A 98 -52.29 -14.84 -35.65
C PRO A 98 -52.64 -16.33 -35.76
N GLN A 99 -52.35 -17.15 -34.73
CA GLN A 99 -53.27 -18.21 -34.23
C GLN A 99 -52.78 -18.91 -32.93
N PRO A 100 -53.70 -19.41 -32.07
CA PRO A 100 -53.44 -20.02 -30.74
C PRO A 100 -53.67 -21.56 -30.75
N PRO A 101 -53.88 -22.24 -29.60
CA PRO A 101 -52.88 -22.67 -28.62
C PRO A 101 -52.83 -24.21 -28.47
N ALA A 102 -51.70 -24.78 -28.01
CA ALA A 102 -51.66 -26.19 -27.61
C ALA A 102 -50.77 -26.41 -26.37
N SER A 103 -51.46 -26.66 -25.24
CA SER A 103 -51.16 -27.66 -24.19
C SER A 103 -49.78 -27.69 -23.49
N SER A 104 -49.75 -27.12 -22.27
CA SER A 104 -49.37 -27.62 -20.91
C SER A 104 -48.52 -28.92 -20.75
N PRO A 105 -47.87 -29.22 -19.57
CA PRO A 105 -48.09 -28.62 -18.23
C PRO A 105 -46.85 -28.42 -17.30
N SER A 106 -47.12 -27.86 -16.11
CA SER A 106 -46.50 -28.16 -14.80
C SER A 106 -45.53 -27.13 -14.20
N ALA A 107 -46.07 -26.22 -13.37
CA ALA A 107 -45.63 -25.97 -11.97
C ALA A 107 -46.32 -24.72 -11.36
N PRO A 108 -47.04 -24.88 -10.24
CA PRO A 108 -47.08 -23.85 -9.19
C PRO A 108 -46.87 -24.48 -7.79
N PRO A 109 -46.85 -23.75 -6.66
CA PRO A 109 -46.57 -22.32 -6.45
C PRO A 109 -45.53 -22.06 -5.33
N ALA A 110 -45.23 -20.78 -5.15
CA ALA A 110 -44.62 -20.18 -3.96
C ALA A 110 -45.19 -20.70 -2.63
N GLY A 111 -44.31 -20.97 -1.67
CA GLY A 111 -44.63 -21.20 -0.27
C GLY A 111 -44.07 -20.07 0.62
N PRO A 112 -44.81 -19.61 1.66
CA PRO A 112 -44.38 -18.57 2.60
C PRO A 112 -43.42 -19.11 3.68
N PRO A 113 -42.63 -18.23 4.34
CA PRO A 113 -41.66 -18.67 5.36
C PRO A 113 -42.34 -18.97 6.70
N PRO A 114 -41.98 -20.05 7.41
CA PRO A 114 -42.45 -20.27 8.78
C PRO A 114 -41.64 -19.41 9.76
N ARG A 115 -42.34 -18.56 10.52
CA ARG A 115 -41.83 -17.96 11.75
C ARG A 115 -42.11 -18.88 12.95
N LEU A 116 -41.22 -18.76 13.94
CA LEU A 116 -41.35 -19.10 15.37
C LEU A 116 -41.15 -20.57 15.77
N ARG A 117 -39.97 -20.89 16.34
CA ARG A 117 -39.91 -21.64 17.60
C ARG A 117 -38.54 -21.59 18.30
N GLY A 118 -38.56 -21.29 19.60
CA GLY A 118 -37.47 -21.55 20.56
C GLY A 118 -36.40 -20.47 20.59
N GLY A 119 -36.12 -19.77 21.69
CA GLY A 119 -36.03 -20.29 23.05
C GLY A 119 -34.55 -20.36 23.43
N ARG A 120 -34.06 -19.27 24.06
CA ARG A 120 -32.93 -19.20 24.99
C ARG A 120 -31.76 -20.18 24.78
N THR A 121 -30.60 -19.64 24.43
CA THR A 121 -29.46 -19.57 25.36
C THR A 121 -28.52 -18.46 24.92
N MET A 122 -28.25 -17.53 25.83
CA MET A 122 -27.10 -16.63 25.75
C MET A 122 -25.87 -17.52 25.74
N ARG A 123 -25.21 -17.64 24.58
CA ARG A 123 -23.89 -18.23 24.51
C ARG A 123 -22.93 -17.16 25.07
N PRO A 124 -22.28 -17.36 26.23
CA PRO A 124 -21.19 -16.48 26.61
C PRO A 124 -20.15 -16.56 25.50
N ALA A 125 -19.68 -15.41 25.03
CA ALA A 125 -18.54 -15.30 24.13
C ALA A 125 -17.29 -15.78 24.89
N THR A 126 -17.12 -17.10 25.00
CA THR A 126 -15.93 -17.73 25.54
C THR A 126 -14.81 -17.61 24.51
N GLY A 127 -13.82 -16.79 24.84
CA GLY A 127 -12.45 -17.29 24.78
C GLY A 127 -11.47 -16.67 23.79
N PHE A 128 -11.77 -15.57 23.09
CA PHE A 128 -10.72 -14.87 22.31
C PHE A 128 -10.74 -13.35 22.42
N LEU A 129 -11.91 -12.70 22.25
CA LEU A 129 -12.01 -11.24 22.36
C LEU A 129 -11.88 -10.72 23.80
N ALA A 130 -12.24 -11.53 24.79
CA ALA A 130 -11.99 -11.22 26.20
C ALA A 130 -10.50 -11.26 26.57
N ALA A 131 -9.70 -12.10 25.89
CA ALA A 131 -8.27 -12.25 26.18
C ALA A 131 -7.48 -10.99 25.78
N LEU A 132 -7.86 -10.31 24.70
CA LEU A 132 -7.13 -9.14 24.19
C LEU A 132 -7.35 -7.87 25.02
N ASN A 133 -8.49 -7.74 25.71
CA ASN A 133 -8.71 -6.64 26.65
C ASN A 133 -7.94 -6.79 27.96
N GLY A 134 -7.42 -7.99 28.27
CA GLY A 134 -6.65 -8.26 29.50
C GLY A 134 -5.13 -8.06 29.38
N VAL A 135 -4.56 -8.00 28.17
CA VAL A 135 -3.09 -8.03 27.98
C VAL A 135 -2.42 -6.65 28.17
N ARG A 136 -3.17 -5.56 28.34
CA ARG A 136 -2.57 -4.21 28.56
C ARG A 136 -2.22 -3.89 30.02
N SER A 137 -2.48 -4.77 31.00
CA SER A 137 -2.26 -4.46 32.42
C SER A 137 -1.21 -5.32 33.14
N ALA A 138 -0.48 -6.20 32.45
CA ALA A 138 0.46 -7.15 33.08
C ALA A 138 1.96 -6.88 32.80
N SER A 139 2.35 -5.67 32.38
CA SER A 139 3.77 -5.27 32.30
C SER A 139 4.18 -4.20 33.33
N ARG A 140 3.31 -3.90 34.30
CA ARG A 140 3.67 -3.12 35.50
C ARG A 140 3.68 -4.02 36.74
N SER A 141 4.55 -5.02 36.73
CA SER A 141 5.06 -5.65 37.96
C SER A 141 6.49 -5.19 38.17
N GLN A 142 6.62 -3.94 38.61
CA GLN A 142 7.88 -3.39 39.10
C GLN A 142 8.00 -3.73 40.59
N PRO A 143 9.04 -4.49 41.04
CA PRO A 143 9.29 -4.67 42.46
C PRO A 143 9.92 -3.40 43.07
N PRO A 144 9.65 -3.09 44.35
CA PRO A 144 10.19 -1.91 45.01
C PRO A 144 11.58 -2.21 45.56
N GLY A 145 12.54 -1.35 45.25
CA GLY A 145 13.84 -1.33 45.91
C GLY A 145 15.03 -1.50 44.97
N GLN A 146 15.41 -0.42 44.31
CA GLN A 146 16.82 0.00 44.24
C GLN A 146 16.86 1.44 43.73
N ARG A 147 17.07 2.36 44.67
CA ARG A 147 17.71 3.63 44.35
C ARG A 147 19.14 3.29 43.96
N LYS A 148 19.49 3.54 42.71
CA LYS A 148 20.83 3.96 42.35
C LYS A 148 20.67 5.02 41.27
N GLU A 149 20.86 6.26 41.69
CA GLU A 149 21.21 7.36 40.79
C GLU A 149 22.41 6.89 39.98
N ASP A 150 22.18 6.57 38.72
CA ASP A 150 23.17 6.73 37.67
C ASP A 150 22.36 7.27 36.50
N ALA A 151 22.45 8.58 36.33
CA ALA A 151 21.95 9.29 35.16
C ALA A 151 22.40 8.51 33.92
N ALA A 152 21.45 7.95 33.18
CA ALA A 152 21.73 7.39 31.87
C ALA A 152 22.45 8.49 31.08
N PRO A 153 23.75 8.33 30.73
CA PRO A 153 24.45 9.35 29.98
C PRO A 153 23.72 9.44 28.65
N ASP A 154 23.19 10.64 28.33
CA ASP A 154 22.43 10.89 27.13
C ASP A 154 23.11 10.18 25.95
N SER A 155 22.50 9.11 25.45
CA SER A 155 23.05 8.31 24.35
C SER A 155 23.34 9.20 23.14
N ARG A 156 22.58 10.30 23.02
CA ARG A 156 22.79 11.39 22.07
C ARG A 156 24.08 12.18 22.31
N ALA A 157 24.40 12.53 23.55
CA ALA A 157 25.65 13.22 23.90
C ALA A 157 26.86 12.31 23.67
N THR A 158 26.75 11.03 24.03
CA THR A 158 27.81 10.03 23.80
C THR A 158 28.02 9.78 22.30
N ALA A 159 26.94 9.62 21.52
CA ALA A 159 27.02 9.46 20.07
C ALA A 159 27.60 10.71 19.39
N LYS A 160 27.21 11.91 19.83
CA LYS A 160 27.77 13.17 19.33
C LYS A 160 29.26 13.30 19.65
N SER A 161 29.69 12.93 20.85
CA SER A 161 31.10 12.97 21.25
C SER A 161 31.94 12.02 20.39
N ARG A 162 31.46 10.79 20.15
CA ARG A 162 32.12 9.83 19.24
C ARG A 162 32.21 10.34 17.80
N LEU A 163 31.17 11.01 17.30
CA LEU A 163 31.17 11.59 15.96
C LEU A 163 32.18 12.74 15.85
N MET A 164 32.24 13.64 16.84
CA MET A 164 33.21 14.74 16.86
C MET A 164 34.65 14.21 16.89
N ALA A 165 34.94 13.20 17.70
CA ALA A 165 36.25 12.56 17.76
C ALA A 165 36.66 11.93 16.41
N ALA A 166 35.75 11.20 15.76
CA ALA A 166 36.02 10.60 14.45
C ALA A 166 36.23 11.66 13.34
N VAL A 167 35.53 12.81 13.43
CA VAL A 167 35.70 13.93 12.50
C VAL A 167 37.05 14.63 12.71
N GLU A 168 37.48 14.79 13.97
CA GLU A 168 38.80 15.33 14.30
C GLU A 168 39.93 14.41 13.82
N GLU A 169 39.81 13.09 14.04
CA GLU A 169 40.78 12.09 13.54
C GLU A 169 40.90 12.13 12.00
N ARG A 170 39.77 12.29 11.29
CA ARG A 170 39.77 12.44 9.83
C ARG A 170 40.45 13.73 9.38
N ARG A 171 40.26 14.83 10.13
CA ARG A 171 40.89 16.12 9.83
C ARG A 171 42.39 16.11 10.10
N GLU A 172 42.82 15.46 11.17
CA GLU A 172 44.23 15.27 11.49
C GLU A 172 44.93 14.36 10.47
N SER A 173 44.26 13.28 10.04
CA SER A 173 44.76 12.39 8.97
C SER A 173 44.94 13.12 7.63
N ASP A 174 43.98 13.99 7.25
CA ASP A 174 44.04 14.76 6.01
C ASP A 174 45.15 15.85 6.06
N HIS A 175 45.39 16.42 7.25
CA HIS A 175 46.49 17.35 7.46
C HIS A 175 47.86 16.67 7.53
N GLY A 176 47.97 15.49 8.15
CA GLY A 176 49.21 14.70 8.20
C GLY A 176 49.66 14.20 6.82
N ALA A 177 48.72 13.84 5.94
CA ALA A 177 49.02 13.42 4.58
C ALA A 177 49.66 14.53 3.71
N ARG A 178 49.45 15.81 4.04
CA ARG A 178 50.07 16.94 3.32
C ARG A 178 51.50 17.26 3.76
N PHE A 179 51.95 16.78 4.92
CA PHE A 179 53.30 17.04 5.43
C PHE A 179 54.28 15.86 5.28
N HIS A 180 53.81 14.66 4.95
CA HIS A 180 54.65 13.47 4.79
C HIS A 180 55.02 13.10 3.33
N SER A 181 54.69 13.94 2.34
CA SER A 181 55.09 13.73 0.93
C SER A 181 56.47 14.30 0.56
N GLY A 182 57.24 14.80 1.52
CA GLY A 182 58.63 15.22 1.32
C GLY A 182 59.62 14.06 1.48
N GLY A 183 59.67 13.14 0.52
CA GLY A 183 60.74 12.13 0.43
C GLY A 183 62.08 12.75 -0.02
N PRO A 184 63.23 12.24 0.44
CA PRO A 184 64.53 12.83 0.15
C PRO A 184 64.93 12.59 -1.31
N VAL A 185 65.28 13.66 -2.01
CA VAL A 185 65.88 13.60 -3.35
C VAL A 185 67.30 13.06 -3.18
N SER A 186 67.53 11.80 -3.55
CA SER A 186 68.88 11.29 -3.79
C SER A 186 69.21 11.55 -5.25
N ASP A 187 70.07 12.53 -5.47
CA ASP A 187 70.68 12.87 -6.74
C ASP A 187 71.95 11.99 -6.87
N SER A 188 71.96 11.09 -7.85
CA SER A 188 73.13 10.32 -8.27
C SER A 188 73.18 10.30 -9.80
N ASP A 189 74.36 10.67 -10.30
CA ASP A 189 74.92 10.69 -11.67
C ASP A 189 74.59 11.89 -12.58
#